data_AF-A0A846G5I5-F1
#
_entry.id   AF-A0A846G5I5-F1
#
_cell.length_a   1.000
_cell.length_b   1.000
_cell.length_c   1.000
_cell.angle_alpha   90.00
_cell.angle_beta   90.00
_cell.angle_gamma   90.00
#
_symmetry.space_group_name_H-M   'P 1'
#
loop_
_entity.id
_entity.type
_entity.pdbx_description
1 polymer ?
#
loop_
_entity_poly.entity_id
_entity_poly.type
_entity_poly.pdbx_seq_one_letter_code
_entity_poly.pdbx_strand_id
1 'polypeptide(L)'
;MKFKKQLNQLVSSDEIIKFLPKIEIFSCAKDHNHFNRRLQQRAINWDMIKLAITYGKFQYHSGAKTWTLLDKNLKYTPYERFTDKLRGLRIIAVNYSFDDTLKLSTAYWTYDLRR
;
A
#
# COMPACT_ATOMS: atom_id res chain seq x y z
N MET A 1 14.51 13.23 2.29
CA MET A 1 14.27 12.97 3.73
C MET A 1 12.95 13.54 4.28
N LYS A 2 12.51 14.76 3.90
CA LYS A 2 11.30 15.41 4.46
C LYS A 2 9.99 14.62 4.28
N PHE A 3 9.78 14.02 3.11
CA PHE A 3 8.52 13.30 2.80
C PHE A 3 8.23 12.14 3.74
N LYS A 4 9.16 11.19 3.91
CA LYS A 4 8.92 9.99 4.74
C LYS A 4 8.57 10.36 6.18
N LYS A 5 9.27 11.35 6.75
CA LYS A 5 9.00 11.84 8.11
C LYS A 5 7.62 12.50 8.22
N GLN A 6 7.26 13.36 7.26
CA GLN A 6 5.95 14.03 7.25
C GLN A 6 4.80 13.03 7.02
N LEU A 7 5.01 12.04 6.16
CA LEU A 7 4.03 10.98 5.93
C LEU A 7 3.82 10.16 7.20
N ASN A 8 4.90 9.74 7.84
CA ASN A 8 4.86 8.98 9.08
C ASN A 8 4.08 9.72 10.18
N GLN A 9 4.35 11.03 10.36
CA GLN A 9 3.61 11.85 11.33
C GLN A 9 2.09 11.86 11.06
N LEU A 10 1.67 12.03 9.80
CA LEU A 10 0.25 11.99 9.46
C LEU A 10 -0.36 10.61 9.69
N VAL A 11 0.33 9.55 9.24
CA VAL A 11 -0.14 8.17 9.36
C VAL A 11 -0.25 7.75 10.82
N SER A 12 0.64 8.20 11.71
CA SER A 12 0.56 7.92 13.14
C SER A 12 -0.64 8.59 13.83
N SER A 13 -1.09 9.74 13.32
CA SER A 13 -2.27 10.45 13.84
C SER A 13 -3.60 10.00 13.21
N ASP A 14 -3.55 9.27 12.10
CA ASP A 14 -4.74 8.85 11.34
C ASP A 14 -5.45 7.68 12.04
N GLU A 15 -6.65 7.93 12.54
CA GLU A 15 -7.45 6.93 13.26
C GLU A 15 -7.98 5.83 12.34
N ILE A 16 -8.26 6.12 11.07
CA ILE A 16 -8.80 5.14 10.12
C ILE A 16 -7.75 4.06 9.86
N ILE A 17 -6.48 4.46 9.76
CA ILE A 17 -5.36 3.53 9.57
C ILE A 17 -5.19 2.57 10.75
N LYS A 18 -5.60 2.96 11.97
CA LYS A 18 -5.51 2.09 13.16
C LYS A 18 -6.48 0.91 13.10
N PHE A 19 -7.54 0.99 12.31
CA PHE A 19 -8.52 -0.10 12.12
C PHE A 19 -8.16 -1.08 10.99
N LEU A 20 -6.97 -0.96 10.41
CA LEU A 20 -6.51 -1.93 9.42
C LEU A 20 -6.45 -3.35 10.02
N PRO A 21 -6.81 -4.38 9.25
CA PRO A 21 -6.63 -5.76 9.68
C PRO A 21 -5.14 -6.05 9.89
N LYS A 22 -4.84 -7.20 10.50
CA LYS A 22 -3.46 -7.68 10.59
C LYS A 22 -2.87 -7.79 9.17
N ILE A 23 -1.69 -7.25 8.96
CA ILE A 23 -0.98 -7.29 7.67
C ILE A 23 0.26 -8.15 7.84
N GLU A 24 0.42 -9.13 6.96
CA GLU A 24 1.57 -10.01 6.90
C GLU A 24 2.18 -10.01 5.50
N ILE A 25 3.47 -10.30 5.40
CA ILE A 25 4.13 -10.50 4.11
C ILE A 25 3.87 -11.95 3.67
N PHE A 26 3.37 -12.12 2.46
CA PHE A 26 3.35 -13.42 1.82
C PHE A 26 4.77 -13.79 1.37
N SER A 27 5.33 -14.82 2.01
CA SER A 27 6.61 -15.41 1.65
C SER A 27 6.37 -16.76 0.96
N CYS A 28 6.98 -16.95 -0.21
CA CYS A 28 7.01 -18.26 -0.86
C CYS A 28 8.30 -18.99 -0.45
N ALA A 29 8.24 -20.32 -0.31
CA ALA A 29 9.41 -21.15 0.05
C ALA A 29 10.66 -20.91 -0.82
N LYS A 30 10.46 -20.44 -2.07
CA LYS A 30 11.56 -20.15 -3.02
C LYS A 30 12.18 -18.77 -2.82
N ASP A 31 11.44 -17.79 -2.31
CA ASP A 31 11.91 -16.42 -2.10
C ASP A 31 11.14 -15.75 -0.96
N HIS A 32 11.65 -15.92 0.26
CA HIS A 32 11.06 -15.32 1.46
C HIS A 32 11.16 -13.79 1.48
N ASN A 33 12.11 -13.21 0.75
CA ASN A 33 12.42 -11.78 0.79
C ASN A 33 11.93 -11.01 -0.43
N HIS A 34 11.17 -11.66 -1.33
CA HIS A 34 10.68 -11.07 -2.57
C HIS A 34 10.01 -9.71 -2.33
N PHE A 35 9.04 -9.67 -1.41
CA PHE A 35 8.28 -8.46 -1.12
C PHE A 35 9.17 -7.33 -0.62
N ASN A 36 10.00 -7.59 0.40
CA ASN A 36 10.92 -6.60 0.98
C ASN A 36 11.89 -6.04 -0.06
N ARG A 37 12.42 -6.89 -0.95
CA ARG A 37 13.28 -6.47 -2.06
C ARG A 37 12.55 -5.55 -3.02
N ARG A 38 11.28 -5.86 -3.38
CA ARG A 38 10.46 -4.97 -4.23
C ARG A 38 10.20 -3.62 -3.58
N LEU A 39 9.96 -3.59 -2.26
CA LEU A 39 9.78 -2.33 -1.53
C LEU A 39 11.03 -1.46 -1.61
N GLN A 40 12.20 -2.04 -1.35
CA GLN A 40 13.49 -1.35 -1.43
C GLN A 40 13.76 -0.81 -2.83
N GLN A 41 13.66 -1.66 -3.86
CA GLN A 41 13.91 -1.29 -5.26
C GLN A 41 12.99 -0.17 -5.76
N ARG A 42 11.77 -0.07 -5.23
CA ARG A 42 10.75 0.90 -5.66
C ARG A 42 10.60 2.08 -4.70
N ALA A 43 11.45 2.16 -3.68
CA ALA A 43 11.41 3.15 -2.61
C ALA A 43 10.04 3.25 -1.90
N ILE A 44 9.32 2.13 -1.77
CA ILE A 44 8.03 2.04 -1.08
C ILE A 44 8.30 1.71 0.40
N ASN A 45 7.57 2.36 1.31
CA ASN A 45 7.64 2.10 2.74
C ASN A 45 6.29 1.63 3.31
N TRP A 46 6.28 1.18 4.56
CA TRP A 46 5.09 0.66 5.22
C TRP A 46 3.96 1.67 5.40
N ASP A 47 4.26 2.94 5.65
CA ASP A 47 3.25 3.98 5.77
C ASP A 47 2.50 4.18 4.44
N MET A 48 3.22 4.09 3.31
CA MET A 48 2.61 4.14 1.98
C MET A 48 1.72 2.92 1.72
N ILE A 49 2.13 1.72 2.19
CA ILE A 49 1.32 0.50 2.08
C ILE A 49 0.02 0.63 2.87
N LYS A 50 0.10 1.04 4.14
CA LYS A 50 -1.07 1.23 5.01
C LYS A 50 -2.05 2.20 4.37
N LEU A 51 -1.55 3.36 3.92
CA LEU A 51 -2.36 4.38 3.25
C LEU A 51 -3.03 3.82 1.98
N ALA A 52 -2.31 3.04 1.17
CA ALA A 52 -2.88 2.41 -0.02
C ALA A 52 -4.00 1.41 0.32
N ILE A 53 -3.85 0.61 1.37
CA ILE A 53 -4.89 -0.34 1.80
C ILE A 53 -6.11 0.41 2.36
N THR A 54 -5.89 1.49 3.11
CA THR A 54 -6.97 2.28 3.73
C THR A 54 -7.76 3.10 2.71
N TYR A 55 -7.08 3.86 1.85
CA TYR A 55 -7.73 4.85 0.99
C TYR A 55 -7.78 4.45 -0.49
N GLY A 56 -6.97 3.47 -0.90
CA GLY A 56 -6.88 3.08 -2.30
C GLY A 56 -8.16 2.48 -2.83
N LYS A 57 -8.39 2.64 -4.15
CA LYS A 57 -9.47 1.95 -4.84
C LYS A 57 -9.24 0.44 -4.72
N PHE A 58 -10.13 -0.23 -3.99
CA PHE A 58 -10.17 -1.67 -3.88
C PHE A 58 -10.69 -2.32 -5.17
N GLN A 59 -10.05 -3.42 -5.55
CA GLN A 59 -10.48 -4.30 -6.64
C GLN A 59 -10.15 -5.75 -6.27
N TYR A 60 -11.03 -6.68 -6.62
CA TYR A 60 -10.77 -8.10 -6.54
C TYR A 60 -10.73 -8.69 -7.95
N HIS A 61 -9.59 -9.26 -8.34
CA HIS A 61 -9.41 -9.82 -9.68
C HIS A 61 -8.42 -10.98 -9.66
N SER A 62 -8.69 -12.04 -10.43
CA SER A 62 -7.87 -13.25 -10.53
C SER A 62 -7.43 -13.83 -9.18
N GLY A 63 -8.35 -13.87 -8.21
CA GLY A 63 -8.07 -14.43 -6.89
C GLY A 63 -7.22 -13.55 -5.96
N ALA A 64 -6.96 -12.28 -6.33
CA ALA A 64 -6.15 -11.37 -5.55
C ALA A 64 -6.91 -10.09 -5.17
N LYS A 65 -6.66 -9.61 -3.96
CA LYS A 65 -7.13 -8.31 -3.47
C LYS A 65 -6.11 -7.24 -3.86
N THR A 66 -6.57 -6.20 -4.54
CA THR A 66 -5.72 -5.13 -5.05
C THR A 66 -6.22 -3.78 -4.56
N TRP A 67 -5.30 -2.92 -4.14
CA TRP A 67 -5.59 -1.52 -3.81
C TRP A 67 -4.71 -0.61 -4.65
N THR A 68 -5.29 0.38 -5.31
CA THR A 68 -4.54 1.38 -6.09
C THR A 68 -4.85 2.79 -5.59
N LEU A 69 -3.82 3.56 -5.23
CA LEU A 69 -3.98 4.97 -4.92
C LEU A 69 -4.16 5.77 -6.21
N LEU A 70 -5.30 6.46 -6.30
CA LEU A 70 -5.60 7.41 -7.37
C LEU A 70 -5.71 8.81 -6.77
N ASP A 71 -5.54 9.85 -7.58
CA ASP A 71 -5.66 11.24 -7.15
C ASP A 71 -6.98 11.51 -6.43
N LYS A 72 -8.08 10.97 -6.97
CA LYS A 72 -9.42 11.08 -6.35
C LYS A 72 -9.55 10.40 -4.98
N ASN A 73 -8.71 9.42 -4.66
CA ASN A 73 -8.69 8.77 -3.34
C ASN A 73 -7.99 9.64 -2.29
N LEU A 74 -7.07 10.48 -2.73
CA LEU A 74 -6.29 11.37 -1.87
C LEU A 74 -6.94 12.75 -1.75
N LYS A 75 -7.79 13.13 -2.72
CA LYS A 75 -8.58 14.35 -2.69
C LYS A 75 -9.39 14.44 -1.40
N TYR A 76 -9.35 15.60 -0.74
CA TYR A 76 -10.00 15.83 0.56
C TYR A 76 -9.45 15.00 1.72
N THR A 77 -8.26 14.43 1.58
CA THR A 77 -7.52 13.80 2.69
C THR A 77 -6.30 14.66 3.06
N PRO A 78 -5.74 14.52 4.28
CA PRO A 78 -4.47 15.14 4.65
C PRO A 78 -3.28 14.76 3.74
N TYR A 79 -3.44 13.73 2.92
CA TYR A 79 -2.43 13.20 2.01
C TYR A 79 -2.50 13.79 0.60
N GLU A 80 -3.47 14.65 0.29
CA GLU A 80 -3.62 15.30 -1.03
C GLU A 80 -2.34 16.01 -1.48
N ARG A 81 -1.64 16.67 -0.54
CA ARG A 81 -0.32 17.31 -0.75
C ARG A 81 0.79 16.36 -1.21
N PHE A 82 0.57 15.05 -1.13
CA PHE A 82 1.50 14.00 -1.52
C PHE A 82 1.04 13.22 -2.76
N THR A 83 0.03 13.71 -3.48
CA THR A 83 -0.56 13.01 -4.63
C THR A 83 0.50 12.60 -5.65
N ASP A 84 1.43 13.46 -6.06
CA ASP A 84 2.51 13.13 -7.02
C ASP A 84 3.44 11.99 -6.56
N LYS A 85 3.55 11.82 -5.23
CA LYS A 85 4.41 10.81 -4.61
C LYS A 85 3.68 9.49 -4.35
N LEU A 86 2.34 9.53 -4.28
CA LEU A 86 1.49 8.40 -3.87
C LEU A 86 0.64 7.86 -5.02
N ARG A 87 0.35 8.67 -6.04
CA ARG A 87 -0.45 8.28 -7.20
C ARG A 87 0.13 7.05 -7.89
N GLY A 88 -0.75 6.12 -8.26
CA GLY A 88 -0.39 4.89 -8.93
C GLY A 88 0.24 3.82 -8.02
N LEU A 89 0.40 4.05 -6.71
CA LEU A 89 0.84 2.99 -5.80
C LEU A 89 -0.20 1.88 -5.79
N ARG A 90 0.23 0.66 -6.12
CA ARG A 90 -0.61 -0.52 -6.12
C ARG A 90 -0.07 -1.58 -5.18
N ILE A 91 -0.93 -2.07 -4.30
CA ILE A 91 -0.67 -3.17 -3.36
C ILE A 91 -1.51 -4.37 -3.79
N ILE A 92 -0.90 -5.56 -3.79
CA ILE A 92 -1.57 -6.83 -4.10
C ILE A 92 -1.39 -7.77 -2.91
N ALA A 93 -2.52 -8.28 -2.42
CA ALA A 93 -2.59 -9.32 -1.41
C ALA A 93 -3.19 -10.60 -2.01
N VAL A 94 -2.67 -11.75 -1.57
CA VAL A 94 -3.21 -13.05 -1.93
C VAL A 94 -4.44 -13.38 -1.09
N ASN A 95 -5.39 -14.10 -1.67
CA ASN A 95 -6.58 -14.54 -0.98
C ASN A 95 -6.40 -15.97 -0.41
N TYR A 96 -5.49 -16.11 0.56
CA TYR A 96 -5.14 -17.42 1.17
C TYR A 96 -5.41 -17.50 2.69
N SER A 97 -5.99 -16.47 3.30
CA SER A 97 -6.14 -16.43 4.76
C SER A 97 -7.55 -16.83 5.19
N PHE A 98 -7.64 -17.81 6.09
CA PHE A 98 -8.87 -18.16 6.81
C PHE A 98 -9.08 -17.24 8.03
N ASP A 99 -8.00 -16.63 8.52
CA ASP A 99 -8.00 -15.51 9.45
C ASP A 99 -8.08 -14.20 8.65
N ASP A 100 -8.69 -13.15 9.19
CA ASP A 100 -8.87 -11.83 8.52
C ASP A 100 -7.55 -11.08 8.18
N THR A 101 -6.41 -11.78 8.22
CA THR A 101 -5.07 -11.30 7.93
C THR A 101 -4.85 -11.04 6.43
N LEU A 102 -4.44 -9.82 6.07
CA LEU A 102 -4.04 -9.49 4.71
C LEU A 102 -2.59 -9.93 4.43
N LYS A 103 -2.42 -10.93 3.56
CA LYS A 103 -1.10 -11.42 3.13
C LYS A 103 -0.62 -10.73 1.85
N LEU A 104 0.31 -9.78 1.98
CA LEU A 104 0.82 -8.96 0.88
C LEU A 104 1.85 -9.72 0.04
N SER A 105 1.59 -9.84 -1.27
CA SER A 105 2.48 -10.54 -2.21
C SER A 105 3.39 -9.61 -3.00
N THR A 106 2.89 -8.44 -3.41
CA THR A 106 3.71 -7.45 -4.09
C THR A 106 3.16 -6.03 -3.96
N ALA A 107 4.05 -5.07 -4.19
CA ALA A 107 3.74 -3.65 -4.25
C ALA A 107 4.52 -3.00 -5.41
N TYR A 108 3.85 -2.20 -6.23
CA TYR A 108 4.49 -1.53 -7.37
C TYR A 108 3.82 -0.21 -7.76
N TRP A 109 4.51 0.55 -8.60
CA TRP A 109 3.99 1.77 -9.19
C TRP A 109 3.36 1.47 -10.55
N THR A 110 2.07 1.76 -10.71
CA THR A 110 1.39 1.70 -12.00
C THR A 110 1.76 2.97 -12.77
N TYR A 111 2.80 2.90 -13.60
CA TYR A 111 3.42 4.08 -14.23
C TYR A 111 2.48 4.86 -15.13
N ASP A 112 1.50 4.21 -15.77
CA ASP A 112 0.49 4.87 -16.60
C ASP A 112 -0.36 5.87 -15.79
N LEU A 113 -0.50 5.64 -14.48
CA LEU A 113 -1.23 6.50 -13.55
C LEU A 113 -0.33 7.58 -12.90
N ARG A 114 0.96 7.62 -13.23
CA ARG A 114 1.93 8.59 -12.69
C ARG A 114 2.24 9.75 -13.64
N ARG A 115 1.63 9.76 -14.83
CA ARG A 115 1.76 10.85 -15.81
C ARG A 115 1.00 12.09 -15.39
#